data_AF-A0A2R4JH71-F1
#
_entry.id   AF-A0A2R4JH71-F1
#
_cell.length_a   1.000
_cell.length_b   1.000
_cell.length_c   1.000
_cell.angle_alpha   90.00
_cell.angle_beta   90.00
_cell.angle_gamma   90.00
#
_symmetry.space_group_name_H-M   'P 1'
#
loop_
_entity.id
_entity.type
_entity.pdbx_description
1 polymer ?
#
loop_
_entity_poly.entity_id
_entity_poly.type
_entity_poly.pdbx_seq_one_letter_code
_entity_poly.pdbx_strand_id
1 'polypeptide(L)'
;MSNGSVPEEQITVSFAALQELAAELEDILKKLNEKLEALYGRVEPVVLSWRGETREVFVDKLDEWDRSAQDLEAAQKWLHDFVTTGHLNYTAAHRAVLRGWGAL
;
A
#
# COMPACT_ATOMS: atom_id res chain seq x y z
N MET A 1 -5.97 39.68 -10.94
CA MET A 1 -6.25 38.31 -11.44
C MET A 1 -5.22 37.37 -10.81
N SER A 2 -5.57 36.67 -9.74
CA SER A 2 -4.81 35.52 -9.23
C SER A 2 -5.65 34.85 -8.14
N ASN A 3 -6.32 33.75 -8.47
CA ASN A 3 -6.92 32.87 -7.46
C ASN A 3 -7.06 31.40 -7.94
N GLY A 4 -6.41 31.04 -9.05
CA GLY A 4 -6.54 29.72 -9.67
C GLY A 4 -5.44 28.72 -9.31
N SER A 5 -4.30 29.19 -8.78
CA SER A 5 -3.11 28.35 -8.56
C SER A 5 -3.07 27.64 -7.20
N VAL A 6 -3.63 28.26 -6.15
CA VAL A 6 -3.57 27.73 -4.78
C VAL A 6 -4.27 26.35 -4.61
N PRO A 7 -5.47 26.11 -5.19
CA PRO A 7 -6.12 24.81 -5.06
C PRO A 7 -5.40 23.70 -5.83
N GLU A 8 -4.83 24.03 -7.00
CA GLU A 8 -4.17 23.04 -7.87
C GLU A 8 -2.84 22.57 -7.28
N GLU A 9 -2.08 23.50 -6.70
CA GLU A 9 -0.83 23.21 -6.00
C GLU A 9 -1.10 22.35 -4.75
N GLN A 10 -2.15 22.67 -3.98
CA GLN A 10 -2.56 21.88 -2.80
C GLN A 10 -3.00 20.45 -3.16
N ILE A 11 -3.76 20.27 -4.25
CA ILE A 11 -4.17 18.94 -4.72
C ILE A 11 -2.95 18.13 -5.18
N THR A 12 -2.02 18.75 -5.91
CA THR A 12 -0.80 18.08 -6.39
C THR A 12 0.08 17.60 -5.23
N VAL A 13 0.29 18.46 -4.22
CA VAL A 13 1.01 18.09 -2.98
C VAL A 13 0.32 16.93 -2.25
N SER A 14 -1.02 16.93 -2.20
CA SER A 14 -1.79 15.87 -1.55
C SER A 14 -1.62 14.52 -2.26
N PHE A 15 -1.61 14.49 -3.60
CA PHE A 15 -1.33 13.26 -4.37
C PHE A 15 0.10 12.76 -4.19
N ALA A 16 1.08 13.68 -4.16
CA ALA A 16 2.47 13.32 -3.90
C ALA A 16 2.63 12.67 -2.51
N ALA A 17 2.00 13.25 -1.48
CA ALA A 17 1.99 12.69 -0.13
C ALA A 17 1.32 11.29 -0.08
N LEU A 18 0.20 11.10 -0.78
CA LEU A 18 -0.45 9.79 -0.87
C LEU A 18 0.42 8.75 -1.58
N GLN A 19 1.16 9.15 -2.61
CA GLN A 19 2.08 8.28 -3.32
C GLN A 19 3.28 7.88 -2.45
N GLU A 20 3.81 8.81 -1.67
CA GLU A 20 4.87 8.55 -0.68
C GLU A 20 4.40 7.56 0.39
N LEU A 21 3.21 7.78 0.97
CA LEU A 21 2.62 6.87 1.95
C LEU A 21 2.37 5.47 1.38
N ALA A 22 1.94 5.37 0.12
CA ALA A 22 1.76 4.08 -0.55
C ALA A 22 3.10 3.33 -0.75
N ALA A 23 4.17 4.05 -1.09
CA ALA A 23 5.50 3.47 -1.22
C ALA A 23 6.07 3.05 0.14
N GLU A 24 5.87 3.86 1.19
CA GLU A 24 6.29 3.51 2.56
C GLU A 24 5.57 2.25 3.05
N LEU A 25 4.27 2.13 2.78
CA LEU A 25 3.50 0.95 3.12
C LEU A 25 4.01 -0.31 2.39
N GLU A 26 4.35 -0.19 1.11
CA GLU A 26 4.98 -1.28 0.35
C GLU A 26 6.30 -1.75 0.98
N ASP A 27 7.14 -0.80 1.38
CA ASP A 27 8.43 -1.08 2.03
C ASP A 27 8.25 -1.74 3.41
N ILE A 28 7.23 -1.31 4.17
CA ILE A 28 6.87 -1.93 5.45
C ILE A 28 6.45 -3.38 5.21
N LEU A 29 5.61 -3.63 4.20
CA LEU A 29 5.13 -4.97 3.86
C LEU A 29 6.27 -5.91 3.46
N LYS A 30 7.19 -5.45 2.59
CA LYS A 30 8.39 -6.21 2.24
C LYS A 30 9.21 -6.59 3.46
N LYS A 31 9.50 -5.63 4.34
CA LYS A 31 10.26 -5.87 5.58
C LYS A 31 9.54 -6.83 6.53
N LEU A 32 8.21 -6.82 6.54
CA LEU A 32 7.40 -7.73 7.36
C LEU A 32 7.49 -9.16 6.86
N ASN A 33 7.37 -9.37 5.55
CA ASN A 33 7.52 -10.68 4.90
C ASN A 33 8.94 -11.24 5.11
N GLU A 34 9.98 -10.43 4.91
CA GLU A 34 11.38 -10.84 5.14
C GLU A 34 11.62 -11.31 6.59
N LYS A 35 11.08 -10.58 7.57
CA LYS A 35 11.20 -10.95 8.99
C LYS A 35 10.47 -12.25 9.30
N LEU A 36 9.34 -12.51 8.67
CA LEU A 36 8.62 -13.76 8.88
C LEU A 36 9.34 -14.93 8.21
N GLU A 37 9.83 -14.80 6.99
CA GLU A 37 10.66 -15.84 6.36
C GLU A 37 11.88 -16.16 7.23
N ALA A 38 12.56 -15.14 7.76
CA ALA A 38 13.68 -15.32 8.67
C ALA A 38 13.26 -16.02 9.99
N LEU A 39 12.09 -15.67 10.53
CA LEU A 39 11.54 -16.34 11.69
C LEU A 39 11.28 -17.81 11.36
N TYR A 40 10.51 -18.09 10.31
CA TYR A 40 10.17 -19.45 9.86
C TYR A 40 11.42 -20.30 9.66
N GLY A 41 12.42 -19.82 8.92
CA GLY A 41 13.67 -20.55 8.70
C GLY A 41 14.44 -20.85 10.01
N ARG A 42 14.30 -19.99 11.03
CA ARG A 42 14.90 -20.23 12.35
C ARG A 42 14.08 -21.21 13.20
N VAL A 43 12.75 -21.18 13.11
CA VAL A 43 11.89 -22.05 13.93
C VAL A 43 11.66 -23.42 13.28
N GLU A 44 11.76 -23.56 11.96
CA GLU A 44 11.52 -24.80 11.22
C GLU A 44 12.25 -26.03 11.82
N PRO A 45 13.56 -25.98 12.15
CA PRO A 45 14.25 -27.11 12.77
C PRO A 45 13.68 -27.50 14.14
N VAL A 46 13.16 -26.51 14.88
CA VAL A 46 12.59 -26.67 16.21
C VAL A 46 11.14 -27.19 16.13
N VAL A 47 10.36 -26.69 15.18
CA VAL A 47 8.97 -27.11 14.90
C VAL A 47 8.92 -28.57 14.44
N LEU A 48 9.92 -29.03 13.69
CA LEU A 48 10.05 -30.44 13.32
C LEU A 48 10.23 -31.35 14.54
N SER A 49 10.81 -30.84 15.63
CA SER A 49 10.95 -31.57 16.90
C SER A 49 9.69 -31.53 17.77
N TRP A 50 8.79 -30.56 17.55
CA TRP A 50 7.55 -30.42 18.31
C TRP A 50 6.52 -31.46 17.88
N ARG A 51 5.88 -32.09 18.88
CA ARG A 51 4.77 -33.03 18.74
C ARG A 51 3.57 -32.54 19.55
N GLY A 52 2.36 -32.81 19.06
CA GLY A 52 1.11 -32.48 19.76
C GLY A 52 0.76 -30.99 19.69
N GLU A 53 0.11 -30.50 20.75
CA GLU A 53 -0.53 -29.17 20.87
C GLU A 53 0.39 -27.99 20.49
N THR A 54 1.69 -28.03 20.80
CA THR A 54 2.63 -26.93 20.47
C THR A 54 2.79 -26.74 18.97
N ARG A 55 2.70 -27.81 18.17
CA ARG A 55 2.75 -27.73 16.71
C ARG A 55 1.46 -27.10 16.16
N GLU A 56 0.31 -27.48 16.70
CA GLU A 56 -0.99 -26.95 16.27
C GLU A 56 -1.09 -25.45 16.53
N VAL A 57 -0.74 -24.99 17.74
CA VAL A 57 -0.72 -23.56 18.08
C VAL A 57 0.24 -22.76 17.19
N PHE A 58 1.39 -23.34 16.82
CA PHE A 58 2.32 -22.68 15.90
C PHE A 58 1.74 -22.53 14.49
N VAL A 59 1.08 -23.56 13.97
CA VAL A 59 0.40 -23.51 12.67
C VAL A 59 -0.73 -22.48 12.70
N ASP A 60 -1.56 -22.45 13.75
CA ASP A 60 -2.62 -21.45 13.90
C ASP A 60 -2.08 -20.02 13.86
N LYS A 61 -0.90 -19.79 14.47
CA LYS A 61 -0.25 -18.48 14.44
C LYS A 61 0.37 -18.14 13.10
N LEU A 62 0.83 -19.13 12.34
CA LEU A 62 1.24 -18.90 10.95
C LEU A 62 0.05 -18.53 10.07
N ASP A 63 -1.08 -19.23 10.21
CA ASP A 63 -2.30 -18.93 9.44
C ASP A 63 -2.89 -17.55 9.76
N GLU A 64 -2.86 -17.15 11.03
CA GLU A 64 -3.27 -15.80 11.46
C GLU A 64 -2.38 -14.72 10.85
N TRP A 65 -1.08 -14.98 10.78
CA TRP A 65 -0.14 -14.06 10.15
C TRP A 65 -0.37 -13.96 8.65
N ASP A 66 -0.51 -15.10 7.95
CA ASP A 66 -0.70 -15.15 6.49
C ASP A 66 -1.94 -14.36 6.08
N ARG A 67 -3.04 -14.51 6.83
CA ARG A 67 -4.26 -13.72 6.63
C ARG A 67 -4.03 -12.22 6.83
N SER A 68 -3.29 -11.85 7.88
CA SER A 68 -2.99 -10.44 8.16
C SER A 68 -2.11 -9.81 7.08
N ALA A 69 -1.16 -10.57 6.52
CA ALA A 69 -0.32 -10.13 5.41
C ALA A 69 -1.14 -9.91 4.14
N GLN A 70 -2.05 -10.84 3.81
CA GLN A 70 -2.95 -10.72 2.68
C GLN A 70 -3.88 -9.50 2.79
N ASP A 71 -4.41 -9.23 3.99
CA ASP A 71 -5.25 -8.05 4.24
C ASP A 71 -4.47 -6.74 4.01
N LEU A 72 -3.21 -6.68 4.45
CA LEU A 72 -2.36 -5.51 4.25
C LEU A 72 -1.99 -5.31 2.76
N GLU A 73 -1.67 -6.39 2.04
CA GLU A 73 -1.43 -6.32 0.58
C GLU A 73 -2.67 -5.85 -0.18
N ALA A 74 -3.86 -6.33 0.21
CA ALA A 74 -5.13 -5.88 -0.37
C ALA A 74 -5.37 -4.38 -0.12
N ALA A 75 -5.10 -3.91 1.10
CA ALA A 75 -5.21 -2.49 1.44
C ALA A 75 -4.22 -1.62 0.65
N GLN A 76 -2.96 -2.08 0.49
CA GLN A 76 -1.95 -1.38 -0.31
C GLN A 76 -2.40 -1.28 -1.78
N LYS A 77 -2.88 -2.38 -2.35
CA LYS A 77 -3.36 -2.41 -3.74
C LYS A 77 -4.53 -1.45 -3.95
N TRP A 78 -5.50 -1.46 -3.03
CA TRP A 78 -6.63 -0.54 -3.05
C TRP A 78 -6.18 0.94 -2.99
N LEU A 79 -5.24 1.27 -2.10
CA LEU A 79 -4.70 2.62 -1.99
C LEU A 79 -3.97 3.05 -3.27
N HIS A 80 -3.13 2.18 -3.82
CA HIS A 80 -2.38 2.44 -5.05
C HIS A 80 -3.31 2.71 -6.25
N ASP A 81 -4.35 1.89 -6.41
CA ASP A 81 -5.37 2.05 -7.44
C ASP A 81 -6.13 3.38 -7.28
N PHE A 82 -6.49 3.73 -6.04
CA PHE A 82 -7.17 4.98 -5.71
C PHE A 82 -6.33 6.21 -6.06
N VAL A 83 -5.05 6.22 -5.67
CA VAL A 83 -4.11 7.32 -5.95
C VAL A 83 -3.90 7.48 -7.45
N THR A 84 -3.65 6.39 -8.17
CA THR A 84 -3.39 6.40 -9.61
C THR A 84 -4.63 6.86 -10.39
N THR A 85 -5.80 6.33 -10.05
CA THR A 85 -7.06 6.69 -10.71
C THR A 85 -7.45 8.14 -10.42
N GLY A 86 -7.29 8.59 -9.16
CA GLY A 86 -7.55 9.96 -8.77
C GLY A 86 -6.66 10.96 -9.50
N HIS A 87 -5.36 10.67 -9.61
CA HIS A 87 -4.41 11.52 -10.32
C HIS A 87 -4.71 11.61 -11.82
N LEU A 88 -5.04 10.48 -12.46
CA LEU A 88 -5.41 10.45 -13.88
C LEU A 88 -6.68 11.25 -14.16
N ASN A 89 -7.70 11.09 -13.32
CA ASN A 89 -8.97 11.83 -13.46
C ASN A 89 -8.77 13.33 -13.26
N TYR A 90 -8.00 13.74 -12.25
CA TYR A 90 -7.70 15.15 -11.99
C TYR A 90 -6.92 15.78 -13.15
N THR A 91 -5.84 15.13 -13.62
CA THR A 91 -5.04 15.65 -14.74
C THR A 91 -5.83 15.71 -16.05
N ALA A 92 -6.70 14.73 -16.31
CA ALA A 92 -7.60 14.76 -17.46
C ALA A 92 -8.61 15.93 -17.39
N ALA A 93 -9.23 16.14 -16.22
CA ALA A 93 -10.15 17.24 -16.00
C ALA A 93 -9.45 18.60 -16.11
N HIS A 94 -8.27 18.76 -15.49
CA HIS A 94 -7.47 19.97 -15.56
C HIS A 94 -7.04 20.29 -17.01
N ARG A 95 -6.59 19.29 -17.80
CA ARG A 95 -6.32 19.47 -19.23
C ARG A 95 -7.57 19.85 -20.03
N ALA A 96 -8.74 19.30 -19.68
CA ALA A 96 -9.99 19.65 -20.33
C ALA A 96 -10.40 21.10 -20.05
N VAL A 97 -10.19 21.59 -18.82
CA VAL A 97 -10.39 23.01 -18.45
C VAL A 97 -9.44 23.91 -19.24
N LEU A 98 -8.13 23.61 -19.27
CA LEU A 98 -7.17 24.41 -20.04
C LEU A 98 -7.50 24.46 -21.54
N ARG A 99 -7.93 23.33 -22.13
CA ARG A 99 -8.38 23.29 -23.54
C ARG A 99 -9.68 24.05 -23.77
N GLY A 100 -10.63 24.00 -22.84
CA GLY A 100 -11.91 24.72 -22.96
C GLY A 100 -11.76 26.24 -22.90
N TRP A 101 -10.72 26.74 -22.24
CA TRP A 101 -10.44 28.18 -22.11
C TRP A 101 -9.46 28.70 -23.18
N GLY A 102 -8.77 27.82 -23.91
CA GLY A 102 -7.87 28.16 -25.03
C GLY A 102 -8.47 28.00 -26.42
N ALA A 103 -9.76 27.65 -26.53
CA ALA A 103 -10.48 27.44 -27.79
C ALA A 103 -11.38 28.63 -28.21
N LEU A 104 -11.07 29.84 -27.72
CA LEU A 104 -11.66 31.10 -28.20
C LEU A 104 -10.61 31.94 -28.92
#